data_AF-A0A2H6K065-F1
#
_entry.id   AF-A0A2H6K065-F1
#
_cell.length_a   1.000
_cell.length_b   1.000
_cell.length_c   1.000
_cell.angle_alpha   90.00
_cell.angle_beta   90.00
_cell.angle_gamma   90.00
#
_symmetry.space_group_name_H-M   'P 1'
#
loop_
_entity.id
_entity.type
_entity.pdbx_description
1 polymer ?
#
loop_
_entity_poly.entity_id
_entity_poly.type
_entity_poly.pdbx_seq_one_letter_code
_entity_poly.pdbx_strand_id
1 'polypeptide(L)'
;MVAIKDNLDKITHEIRQQIIVELGEKVAMSYSDLMKNLNLTSAKLHFHLKKLSGLVEQNNEGKYTLTERGKEAYNFISGKVTTENTGATSVNKSKWAVAWPLIIVVGLLFLSFIISFLLPLVAPILGLALFIGGILTYQKSTDIAMRSVAVVAVAGGVLIILFVIWMGLGLLAVDRVTSASEVALQAPM
;
A
#
# COMPACT_ATOMS: atom_id res chain seq x y z
N MET A 1 -17.57 -8.43 -33.77
CA MET A 1 -16.32 -8.07 -33.04
C MET A 1 -15.44 -7.05 -33.78
N VAL A 2 -15.53 -6.87 -35.11
CA VAL A 2 -14.68 -5.92 -35.86
C VAL A 2 -15.02 -4.44 -35.57
N ALA A 3 -16.31 -4.09 -35.42
CA ALA A 3 -16.74 -2.68 -35.31
C ALA A 3 -16.38 -1.95 -33.99
N ILE A 4 -16.15 -2.69 -32.90
CA ILE A 4 -15.77 -2.11 -31.60
C ILE A 4 -14.32 -1.62 -31.62
N LYS A 5 -13.43 -2.35 -32.31
CA LYS A 5 -12.00 -2.01 -32.38
C LYS A 5 -11.80 -0.62 -33.01
N ASP A 6 -12.63 -0.28 -33.99
CA ASP A 6 -12.53 0.96 -34.77
C ASP A 6 -13.11 2.19 -34.04
N ASN A 7 -13.80 2.00 -32.90
CA ASN A 7 -14.38 3.09 -32.11
C ASN A 7 -13.90 3.10 -30.64
N LEU A 8 -12.86 2.32 -30.33
CA LEU A 8 -12.35 2.19 -28.97
C LEU A 8 -11.83 3.54 -28.43
N ASP A 9 -11.19 4.33 -29.29
CA ASP A 9 -10.73 5.69 -29.00
C ASP A 9 -11.87 6.62 -28.55
N LYS A 10 -13.06 6.45 -29.14
CA LYS A 10 -14.27 7.21 -28.79
C LYS A 10 -14.88 6.79 -27.47
N ILE A 11 -14.56 5.63 -26.90
CA ILE A 11 -15.14 5.16 -25.64
C ILE A 11 -14.13 5.09 -24.49
N THR A 12 -12.86 5.50 -24.67
CA THR A 12 -11.85 5.49 -23.59
C THR A 12 -12.13 6.45 -22.44
N HIS A 13 -12.87 7.53 -22.67
CA HIS A 13 -13.10 8.57 -21.66
C HIS A 13 -14.34 8.29 -20.83
N GLU A 14 -14.21 8.42 -19.50
CA GLU A 14 -15.26 8.08 -18.51
C GLU A 14 -16.61 8.76 -18.80
N ILE A 15 -16.63 10.08 -19.01
CA ILE A 15 -17.86 10.82 -19.39
C ILE A 15 -18.52 10.27 -20.65
N ARG A 16 -17.75 9.82 -21.65
CA ARG A 16 -18.32 9.28 -22.90
C ARG A 16 -18.95 7.91 -22.67
N GLN A 17 -18.35 7.10 -21.80
CA GLN A 17 -18.95 5.83 -21.38
C GLN A 17 -20.25 6.07 -20.61
N GLN A 18 -20.27 7.05 -19.70
CA GLN A 18 -21.48 7.41 -18.95
C GLN A 18 -22.62 7.87 -19.88
N ILE A 19 -22.32 8.69 -20.89
CA ILE A 19 -23.32 9.07 -21.91
C ILE A 19 -23.87 7.84 -22.65
N ILE A 20 -23.00 6.90 -23.05
CA ILE A 20 -23.43 5.68 -23.75
C ILE A 20 -24.26 4.77 -22.84
N VAL A 21 -23.88 4.62 -21.57
CA VAL A 21 -24.61 3.83 -20.57
C VAL A 21 -25.99 4.41 -20.32
N GLU A 22 -26.08 5.71 -20.04
CA GLU A 22 -27.36 6.39 -19.82
C GLU A 22 -28.30 6.29 -21.02
N LEU A 23 -27.78 6.42 -22.25
CA LEU A 23 -28.58 6.26 -23.48
C LEU A 23 -28.91 4.81 -23.83
N GLY A 24 -28.15 3.84 -23.30
CA GLY A 24 -28.45 2.42 -23.45
C GLY A 24 -29.52 1.94 -22.48
N GLU A 25 -29.55 2.51 -21.27
CA GLU A 25 -30.58 2.26 -20.26
C GLU A 25 -31.89 2.99 -20.57
N LYS A 26 -31.81 4.21 -21.12
CA LYS A 26 -32.95 5.04 -21.50
C LYS A 26 -32.99 5.22 -23.01
N VAL A 27 -34.00 4.64 -23.66
CA VAL A 27 -34.17 4.56 -25.13
C VAL A 27 -33.87 5.88 -25.87
N ALA A 28 -34.26 7.04 -25.32
CA ALA A 28 -33.97 8.35 -25.90
C ALA A 28 -33.98 9.45 -24.82
N MET A 29 -33.09 10.44 -24.91
CA MET A 29 -33.03 11.57 -23.97
C MET A 29 -32.80 12.91 -24.64
N SER A 30 -33.39 13.98 -24.09
CA SER A 30 -33.11 15.33 -24.57
C SER A 30 -31.72 15.80 -24.11
N TYR A 31 -31.21 16.88 -24.74
CA TYR A 31 -29.94 17.49 -24.34
C TYR A 31 -29.95 17.94 -22.87
N SER A 32 -31.06 18.53 -22.41
CA SER A 32 -31.22 18.99 -21.03
C SER A 32 -31.27 17.83 -20.03
N ASP A 33 -31.89 16.70 -20.41
CA ASP A 33 -31.95 15.51 -19.55
C ASP A 33 -30.56 14.90 -19.37
N LEU A 34 -29.80 14.77 -20.45
CA LEU A 34 -28.40 14.34 -20.40
C LEU A 34 -27.55 15.25 -19.53
N MET A 35 -27.71 16.57 -19.69
CA MET A 35 -26.97 17.55 -18.92
C MET A 35 -27.27 17.44 -17.42
N LYS A 36 -28.54 17.25 -17.06
CA LYS A 36 -29.01 17.10 -15.68
C LYS A 36 -28.57 15.76 -15.07
N ASN A 37 -28.77 14.65 -15.77
CA ASN A 37 -28.47 13.31 -15.25
C ASN A 37 -26.97 13.12 -15.01
N LEU A 38 -26.14 13.69 -15.90
CA LEU A 38 -24.68 13.57 -15.83
C LEU A 38 -23.98 14.73 -15.11
N ASN A 39 -24.74 15.71 -14.61
CA ASN A 39 -24.21 16.94 -13.98
C ASN A 39 -23.12 17.64 -14.82
N LEU A 40 -23.35 17.77 -16.14
CA LEU A 40 -22.40 18.38 -17.07
C LEU A 40 -22.80 19.82 -17.41
N THR A 41 -21.83 20.62 -17.88
CA THR A 41 -22.13 21.91 -18.50
C THR A 41 -22.45 21.71 -19.99
N SER A 42 -23.22 22.63 -20.57
CA SER A 42 -23.55 22.57 -22.01
C SER A 42 -22.30 22.46 -22.90
N ALA A 43 -21.27 23.28 -22.67
CA ALA A 43 -20.03 23.21 -23.47
C ALA A 43 -19.35 21.84 -23.40
N LYS A 44 -19.30 21.22 -22.21
CA LYS A 44 -18.72 19.88 -22.01
C LYS A 44 -19.54 18.80 -22.70
N LEU A 45 -20.86 18.83 -22.54
CA LEU A 45 -21.75 17.85 -23.17
C LEU A 45 -21.66 17.91 -24.70
N HIS A 46 -21.71 19.11 -25.28
CA HIS A 46 -21.56 19.31 -26.72
C HIS A 46 -20.22 18.76 -27.24
N PHE A 47 -19.12 19.01 -26.53
CA PHE A 47 -17.80 18.49 -26.90
C PHE A 47 -17.78 16.96 -26.93
N HIS A 48 -18.34 16.29 -25.92
CA HIS A 48 -18.38 14.84 -25.85
C HIS A 48 -19.32 14.22 -26.90
N LEU A 49 -20.50 14.81 -27.13
CA LEU A 49 -21.43 14.35 -28.17
C LEU A 49 -20.82 14.46 -29.58
N LYS A 50 -20.09 15.55 -29.86
CA LYS A 50 -19.37 15.70 -31.14
C LYS A 50 -18.33 14.57 -31.34
N LYS A 51 -17.62 14.19 -30.29
CA LYS A 51 -16.64 13.09 -30.32
C LYS A 51 -17.30 11.70 -30.39
N LEU A 52 -18.53 11.57 -29.90
CA LEU A 52 -19.35 10.37 -30.00
C LEU A 52 -20.12 10.24 -31.33
N SER A 53 -19.87 11.13 -32.30
CA SER A 53 -20.45 11.03 -33.63
C SER A 53 -20.25 9.64 -34.25
N GLY A 54 -21.36 9.06 -34.73
CA GLY A 54 -21.42 7.69 -35.26
C GLY A 54 -21.75 6.62 -34.22
N LEU A 55 -21.64 6.91 -32.91
CA LEU A 55 -22.15 6.07 -31.82
C LEU A 55 -23.46 6.61 -31.24
N VAL A 56 -23.60 7.93 -31.23
CA VAL A 56 -24.82 8.63 -30.77
C VAL A 56 -25.37 9.45 -31.94
N GLU A 57 -26.68 9.43 -32.11
CA GLU A 57 -27.40 10.24 -33.09
C GLU A 57 -28.62 10.93 -32.47
N GLN A 58 -29.08 12.00 -33.12
CA GLN A 58 -30.28 12.73 -32.72
C GLN A 58 -31.45 12.25 -33.58
N ASN A 59 -32.54 11.85 -32.95
CA ASN A 59 -33.76 11.43 -33.63
C ASN A 59 -34.59 12.64 -34.13
N ASN A 60 -35.70 12.36 -34.81
CA ASN A 60 -36.59 13.37 -35.37
C ASN A 60 -37.26 14.27 -34.31
N GLU A 61 -37.26 13.87 -33.05
CA GLU A 61 -37.79 14.64 -31.91
C GLU A 61 -36.72 15.51 -31.24
N GLY A 62 -35.49 15.52 -31.75
CA GLY A 62 -34.38 16.24 -31.15
C GLY A 62 -33.76 15.55 -29.92
N LYS A 63 -34.09 14.27 -29.67
CA LYS A 63 -33.52 13.48 -28.56
C LYS A 63 -32.34 12.65 -29.06
N TYR A 64 -31.35 12.45 -28.21
CA TYR A 64 -30.19 11.61 -28.46
C TYR A 64 -30.52 10.14 -28.20
N THR A 65 -30.01 9.27 -29.06
CA THR A 65 -30.18 7.82 -29.04
C THR A 65 -28.89 7.13 -29.49
N LEU A 66 -28.72 5.85 -29.13
CA LEU A 66 -27.58 5.05 -29.61
C LEU A 66 -27.84 4.55 -31.04
N THR A 67 -26.84 4.69 -31.90
CA THR A 67 -26.81 3.98 -33.19
C THR A 67 -26.59 2.48 -32.95
N GLU A 68 -26.72 1.65 -34.00
CA GLU A 68 -26.38 0.22 -33.89
C GLU A 68 -24.94 -0.01 -33.38
N ARG A 69 -23.97 0.80 -33.83
CA ARG A 69 -22.60 0.77 -33.31
C ARG A 69 -22.51 1.26 -31.86
N GLY A 70 -23.33 2.23 -31.49
CA GLY A 70 -23.48 2.69 -30.11
C GLY A 70 -23.99 1.59 -29.18
N LYS A 71 -24.95 0.77 -29.63
CA LYS A 71 -25.48 -0.38 -28.87
C LYS A 71 -24.42 -1.46 -28.67
N GLU A 72 -23.59 -1.74 -29.69
CA GLU A 72 -22.44 -2.64 -29.52
C GLU A 72 -21.45 -2.11 -28.47
N ALA A 73 -21.17 -0.80 -28.49
CA ALA A 73 -20.31 -0.15 -27.50
C ALA A 73 -20.92 -0.20 -26.10
N TYR A 74 -22.23 0.01 -25.96
CA TYR A 74 -22.97 -0.15 -24.71
C TYR A 74 -22.83 -1.57 -24.15
N ASN A 75 -23.07 -2.60 -24.96
CA ASN A 75 -22.94 -3.99 -24.49
C ASN A 75 -21.51 -4.33 -24.03
N PHE A 76 -20.49 -3.79 -24.69
CA PHE A 76 -19.10 -3.94 -24.29
C PHE A 76 -18.76 -3.22 -22.98
N ILE A 77 -19.26 -2.00 -22.80
CA ILE A 77 -19.07 -1.22 -21.56
C ILE A 77 -19.84 -1.87 -20.43
N SER A 78 -21.14 -2.13 -20.61
CA SER A 78 -22.02 -2.70 -19.59
C SER A 78 -21.58 -4.10 -19.14
N GLY A 79 -21.00 -4.90 -20.04
CA GLY A 79 -20.37 -6.18 -19.69
C GLY A 79 -19.11 -6.05 -18.83
N LYS A 80 -18.38 -4.93 -18.90
CA LYS A 80 -17.30 -4.60 -17.96
C LYS A 80 -17.83 -3.99 -16.66
N VAL A 81 -18.86 -3.15 -16.76
CA VAL A 81 -19.53 -2.49 -15.62
C VAL A 81 -20.16 -3.53 -14.68
N THR A 82 -20.65 -4.67 -15.20
CA THR A 82 -21.16 -5.77 -14.36
C THR A 82 -20.09 -6.42 -13.49
N THR A 83 -18.81 -6.28 -13.84
CA THR A 83 -17.68 -6.73 -13.00
C THR A 83 -17.10 -5.64 -12.10
N GLU A 84 -17.48 -4.36 -12.28
CA GLU A 84 -16.77 -3.27 -11.61
C GLU A 84 -17.64 -2.21 -10.91
N ASN A 85 -18.96 -2.13 -11.10
CA ASN A 85 -19.73 -1.02 -10.51
C ASN A 85 -21.12 -1.41 -10.00
N THR A 86 -21.19 -1.66 -8.70
CA THR A 86 -22.33 -1.22 -7.88
C THR A 86 -21.91 0.03 -7.10
N GLY A 87 -22.40 1.18 -7.56
CA GLY A 87 -22.80 2.28 -6.68
C GLY A 87 -21.79 3.38 -6.39
N ALA A 88 -22.21 4.60 -6.73
CA ALA A 88 -22.13 5.83 -5.93
C ALA A 88 -21.19 5.84 -4.73
N THR A 89 -20.51 6.99 -4.57
CA THR A 89 -19.86 7.48 -3.35
C THR A 89 -20.76 7.38 -2.11
N SER A 90 -20.87 6.17 -1.58
CA SER A 90 -20.90 5.87 -0.16
C SER A 90 -19.49 5.43 0.14
N VAL A 91 -18.89 5.90 1.23
CA VAL A 91 -17.69 5.26 1.76
C VAL A 91 -18.13 3.85 2.16
N ASN A 92 -18.08 2.92 1.22
CA ASN A 92 -18.15 1.49 1.49
C ASN A 92 -16.91 1.24 2.34
N LYS A 93 -17.10 1.37 3.66
CA LYS A 93 -16.10 1.17 4.71
C LYS A 93 -15.55 -0.21 4.43
N SER A 94 -14.43 -0.19 3.73
CA SER A 94 -13.96 -1.35 3.05
C SER A 94 -13.71 -2.41 4.09
N LYS A 95 -13.99 -3.67 3.77
CA LYS A 95 -13.70 -4.78 4.69
C LYS A 95 -12.20 -4.85 5.06
N TRP A 96 -11.33 -4.09 4.38
CA TRP A 96 -9.92 -3.90 4.72
C TRP A 96 -9.63 -2.72 5.66
N ALA A 97 -10.59 -1.81 5.92
CA ALA A 97 -10.43 -0.72 6.90
C ALA A 97 -10.33 -1.24 8.35
N VAL A 98 -10.94 -2.39 8.65
CA VAL A 98 -10.72 -3.12 9.92
C VAL A 98 -9.40 -3.90 9.95
N ALA A 99 -8.74 -4.09 8.79
CA ALA A 99 -7.43 -4.75 8.74
C ALA A 99 -6.27 -3.80 9.02
N TRP A 100 -6.45 -2.47 8.90
CA TRP A 100 -5.43 -1.48 9.24
C TRP A 100 -4.88 -1.59 10.67
N PRO A 101 -5.69 -1.72 11.73
CA PRO A 101 -5.13 -1.94 13.07
C PRO A 101 -4.35 -3.26 13.17
N LEU A 102 -4.79 -4.31 12.48
CA LEU A 102 -4.07 -5.59 12.46
C LEU A 102 -2.72 -5.46 11.73
N ILE A 103 -2.66 -4.73 10.62
CA ILE A 103 -1.42 -4.47 9.88
C ILE A 103 -0.45 -3.63 10.71
N ILE A 104 -0.94 -2.65 11.47
CA ILE A 104 -0.12 -1.86 12.39
C ILE A 104 0.44 -2.75 13.51
N VAL A 105 -0.40 -3.58 14.13
CA VAL A 105 0.04 -4.50 15.19
C VAL A 105 1.06 -5.49 14.65
N VAL A 106 0.81 -6.12 13.51
CA VAL A 106 1.77 -7.02 12.85
C VAL A 106 3.05 -6.28 12.49
N GLY A 107 2.96 -5.06 11.98
CA GLY A 107 4.11 -4.22 11.67
C GLY A 107 4.95 -3.87 12.91
N LEU A 108 4.32 -3.54 14.04
CA LEU A 108 5.01 -3.28 15.30
C LEU A 108 5.67 -4.53 15.88
N LEU A 109 5.02 -5.69 15.78
CA LEU A 109 5.60 -6.97 16.17
C LEU A 109 6.79 -7.33 15.28
N PHE A 110 6.68 -7.10 13.97
CA PHE A 110 7.75 -7.35 13.01
C PHE A 110 8.93 -6.39 13.22
N LEU A 111 8.64 -5.11 13.52
CA LEU A 111 9.66 -4.12 13.87
C LEU A 111 10.37 -4.50 15.18
N SER A 112 9.63 -4.92 16.19
CA SER A 112 10.20 -5.43 17.45
C SER A 112 11.09 -6.65 17.20
N PHE A 113 10.65 -7.60 16.37
CA PHE A 113 11.44 -8.77 15.98
C PHE A 113 12.74 -8.38 15.24
N ILE A 114 12.66 -7.44 14.29
CA ILE A 114 13.84 -6.91 13.59
C ILE A 114 14.79 -6.25 14.58
N ILE A 115 14.29 -5.44 15.51
CA ILE A 115 15.10 -4.79 16.54
C ILE A 115 15.78 -5.84 17.42
N SER A 116 15.05 -6.82 17.94
CA SER A 116 15.60 -7.92 18.76
C SER A 116 16.62 -8.77 18.01
N PHE A 117 16.47 -8.94 16.70
CA PHE A 117 17.40 -9.72 15.89
C PHE A 117 18.63 -8.93 15.41
N LEU A 118 18.45 -7.63 15.12
CA LEU A 118 19.48 -6.78 14.54
C LEU A 118 20.33 -6.08 15.61
N LEU A 119 19.77 -5.71 16.78
CA LEU A 119 20.54 -5.10 17.86
C LEU A 119 21.74 -5.96 18.30
N PRO A 120 21.61 -7.28 18.51
CA PRO A 120 22.72 -8.10 18.95
C PRO A 120 23.90 -8.13 17.98
N LEU A 121 23.63 -7.89 16.69
CA LEU A 121 24.66 -7.81 15.64
C LEU A 121 25.36 -6.44 15.64
N VAL A 122 24.61 -5.35 15.86
CA VAL A 122 25.13 -3.98 15.78
C VAL A 122 25.74 -3.52 17.11
N ALA A 123 25.18 -3.97 18.25
CA ALA A 123 25.60 -3.63 19.60
C ALA A 123 27.10 -3.85 19.87
N PRO A 124 27.74 -4.99 19.52
CA PRO A 124 29.16 -5.19 19.78
C PRO A 124 30.04 -4.20 18.99
N ILE A 125 29.66 -3.88 17.75
CA ILE A 125 30.38 -2.91 16.90
C ILE A 125 30.28 -1.51 17.52
N LEU A 126 29.08 -1.13 17.97
CA LEU A 126 28.86 0.15 18.64
C LEU A 126 29.61 0.24 19.98
N GLY A 127 29.61 -0.84 20.76
CA GLY A 127 30.34 -0.93 22.02
C GLY A 127 31.84 -0.75 21.84
N LEU A 128 32.43 -1.38 20.82
CA LEU A 128 33.84 -1.20 20.43
C LEU A 128 34.13 0.24 19.99
N ALA A 129 33.27 0.83 19.17
CA ALA A 129 33.43 2.20 18.70
C ALA A 129 33.42 3.21 19.85
N LEU A 130 32.50 3.05 20.81
CA LEU A 130 32.42 3.89 22.01
C LEU A 130 33.63 3.69 22.94
N PHE A 131 34.09 2.45 23.09
CA PHE A 131 35.27 2.13 23.89
C PHE A 131 36.54 2.80 23.32
N ILE A 132 36.81 2.60 22.03
CA ILE A 132 37.99 3.15 21.36
C ILE A 132 37.88 4.68 21.28
N GLY A 133 36.74 5.20 20.85
CA GLY A 133 36.50 6.65 20.75
C GLY A 133 36.60 7.35 22.10
N GLY A 134 36.09 6.73 23.16
CA GLY A 134 36.20 7.20 24.54
C GLY A 134 37.66 7.24 25.01
N ILE A 135 38.46 6.21 24.76
CA ILE A 135 39.88 6.21 25.13
C ILE A 135 40.66 7.31 24.39
N LEU A 136 40.43 7.47 23.08
CA LEU A 136 41.12 8.49 22.28
C LEU A 136 40.76 9.91 22.72
N THR A 137 39.48 10.16 23.00
CA THR A 137 39.02 11.46 23.52
C THR A 137 39.54 11.73 24.92
N TYR A 138 39.63 10.72 25.78
CA TYR A 138 40.22 10.84 27.12
C TYR A 138 41.69 11.25 27.08
N GLN A 139 42.48 10.65 26.18
CA GLN A 139 43.91 10.95 26.06
C GLN A 139 44.18 12.33 25.46
N LYS A 140 43.38 12.76 24.48
CA LYS A 140 43.57 14.03 23.78
C LYS A 140 43.02 15.23 24.53
N SER A 141 42.00 15.04 25.37
CA SER A 141 41.30 16.14 26.03
C SER A 141 42.02 16.62 27.30
N THR A 142 42.24 17.93 27.39
CA THR A 142 42.66 18.63 28.61
C THR A 142 41.48 19.15 29.42
N ASP A 143 40.31 19.29 28.78
CA ASP A 143 39.07 19.73 29.44
C ASP A 143 38.44 18.61 30.28
N ILE A 144 38.12 18.93 31.53
CA ILE A 144 37.47 18.05 32.51
C ILE A 144 36.08 17.62 32.02
N ALA A 145 35.33 18.51 31.35
CA ALA A 145 34.00 18.20 30.83
C ALA A 145 34.05 17.13 29.73
N MET A 146 35.05 17.21 28.85
CA MET A 146 35.24 16.22 27.78
C MET A 146 35.79 14.89 28.30
N ARG A 147 36.57 14.90 29.39
CA ARG A 147 37.02 13.68 30.06
C ARG A 147 35.88 12.91 30.71
N SER A 148 34.88 13.58 31.30
CA SER A 148 33.72 12.90 31.88
C SER A 148 32.85 12.24 30.79
N VAL A 149 32.64 12.91 29.66
CA VAL A 149 31.95 12.33 28.49
C VAL A 149 32.70 11.08 27.98
N ALA A 150 34.03 11.17 27.88
CA ALA A 150 34.87 10.05 27.46
C ALA A 150 34.75 8.85 28.41
N VAL A 151 34.76 9.07 29.73
CA VAL A 151 34.58 7.99 30.73
C VAL A 151 33.19 7.34 30.61
N VAL A 152 32.14 8.13 30.40
CA VAL A 152 30.77 7.61 30.20
C VAL A 152 30.71 6.76 28.92
N ALA A 153 31.35 7.20 27.83
CA ALA A 153 31.41 6.43 26.58
C ALA A 153 32.16 5.11 26.76
N VAL A 154 33.30 5.10 27.44
CA VAL A 154 34.07 3.88 27.75
C VAL A 154 33.23 2.93 28.61
N ALA A 155 32.63 3.42 29.69
CA ALA A 155 31.81 2.60 30.58
C ALA A 155 30.60 2.00 29.85
N GLY A 156 29.92 2.79 29.02
CA GLY A 156 28.81 2.32 28.18
C GLY A 156 29.25 1.24 27.19
N GLY A 157 30.39 1.44 26.51
CA GLY A 157 30.94 0.44 25.59
C GLY A 157 31.27 -0.88 26.27
N VAL A 158 31.90 -0.85 27.45
CA VAL A 158 32.22 -2.05 28.24
C VAL A 158 30.95 -2.79 28.67
N LEU A 159 29.93 -2.08 29.16
CA LEU A 159 28.66 -2.70 29.57
C LEU A 159 27.95 -3.40 28.40
N ILE A 160 27.96 -2.78 27.21
CA ILE A 160 27.38 -3.40 26.01
C ILE A 160 28.12 -4.68 25.64
N ILE A 161 29.46 -4.67 25.66
CA ILE A 161 30.27 -5.86 25.36
C ILE A 161 30.01 -6.97 26.37
N LEU A 162 29.98 -6.66 27.68
CA LEU A 162 29.68 -7.63 28.73
C LEU A 162 28.28 -8.22 28.59
N PHE A 163 27.28 -7.40 28.23
CA PHE A 163 25.92 -7.87 28.00
C PHE A 163 25.85 -8.86 26.83
N VAL A 164 26.54 -8.58 25.71
CA VAL A 164 26.60 -9.49 24.56
C VAL A 164 27.27 -10.81 24.95
N ILE A 165 28.36 -10.77 25.71
CA ILE A 165 29.04 -11.98 26.21
C ILE A 165 28.11 -12.79 27.12
N TRP A 166 27.44 -12.13 28.07
CA TRP A 166 26.51 -12.79 28.98
C TRP A 166 25.33 -13.45 28.24
N MET A 167 24.78 -12.75 27.25
CA MET A 167 23.71 -13.28 26.40
C MET A 167 24.18 -14.50 25.60
N GLY A 168 25.39 -14.46 25.03
CA GLY A 168 25.98 -15.59 24.31
C GLY A 168 26.25 -16.81 25.21
N LEU A 169 26.74 -16.58 26.42
CA LEU A 169 26.95 -17.66 27.41
C LEU A 169 25.63 -18.28 27.88
N GLY A 170 24.58 -17.47 28.03
CA GLY A 170 23.24 -17.96 28.36
C GLY A 170 22.70 -18.96 27.34
N LEU A 171 22.93 -18.69 26.04
CA LEU A 171 22.52 -19.59 24.97
C LEU A 171 23.26 -20.94 25.04
N LEU A 172 24.58 -20.91 25.25
CA LEU A 172 25.39 -22.12 25.39
C LEU A 172 25.03 -22.95 26.63
N ALA A 173 24.60 -22.31 27.72
CA ALA A 173 24.17 -23.00 28.92
C ALA A 173 22.86 -23.76 28.70
N VAL A 174 21.91 -23.18 27.95
CA VAL A 174 20.63 -23.83 27.60
C VAL A 174 20.86 -25.11 26.80
N ASP A 175 21.72 -25.08 25.78
CA ASP A 175 22.02 -26.25 24.94
C ASP A 175 22.62 -27.42 25.73
N ARG A 176 23.43 -27.12 26.77
CA ARG A 176 23.99 -28.17 27.63
C ARG A 176 22.94 -28.82 28.53
N VAL A 177 21.99 -28.03 29.04
CA VAL A 177 20.92 -28.55 29.90
C VAL A 177 19.97 -29.45 29.11
N THR A 178 19.60 -29.05 27.89
CA THR A 178 18.73 -29.88 27.02
C THR A 178 19.41 -31.18 26.64
N SER A 179 20.68 -31.13 26.21
CA SER A 179 21.48 -32.32 25.87
C SER A 179 21.62 -33.30 27.04
N ALA A 180 21.83 -32.79 28.26
CA ALA A 180 21.95 -33.63 29.46
C ALA A 180 20.64 -34.34 29.81
N SER A 181 19.50 -33.69 29.58
CA SER A 181 18.18 -34.30 29.84
C SER A 181 17.84 -35.44 28.88
N GLU A 182 18.22 -35.31 27.60
CA GLU A 182 18.01 -36.36 26.60
C GLU A 182 18.85 -37.61 26.89
N VAL A 183 20.11 -37.42 27.29
CA VAL A 183 21.01 -38.53 27.66
C VAL A 183 20.51 -39.27 28.90
N ALA A 184 19.96 -38.55 29.89
CA ALA A 184 19.42 -39.16 31.10
C ALA A 184 18.17 -40.02 30.84
N LEU A 185 17.34 -39.67 29.85
CA LEU A 185 16.15 -40.43 29.46
C LEU A 185 16.47 -41.70 28.64
N GLN A 186 17.65 -41.76 28.02
CA GLN A 186 18.09 -42.92 27.22
C GLN A 186 18.94 -43.92 28.01
N ALA A 187 19.24 -43.66 29.27
CA ALA A 187 19.99 -44.60 30.11
C ALA A 187 19.11 -45.84 30.41
N PRO A 188 19.58 -47.07 30.12
CA PRO A 188 18.83 -48.28 30.44
C PRO A 188 18.67 -48.42 31.95
N MET A 189 17.43 -48.68 32.40
CA MET A 189 17.09 -48.97 33.81
C MET A 189 17.60 -50.34 34.26
#